data_AF-A0AAJ2GBE8-F1
#
_entry.id   AF-A0AAJ2GBE8-F1
#
_cell.length_a   1.000
_cell.length_b   1.000
_cell.length_c   1.000
_cell.angle_alpha   90.00
_cell.angle_beta   90.00
_cell.angle_gamma   90.00
#
_symmetry.space_group_name_H-M   'P 1'
#
loop_
_entity.id
_entity.type
_entity.pdbx_description
1 polymer ?
#
loop_
_entity_poly.entity_id
_entity_poly.type
_entity_poly.pdbx_seq_one_letter_code
_entity_poly.pdbx_strand_id
1 'polypeptide(L)'
;MKRVSEFFSREKVVLAVYVLLSVIIGIQHYVGGPLKYNNFQIFRAALGHLARHQNLHLEYPGEYFDLFLYNPTFCIFFAPFSFLPLPVSLVLWLICCSLALFYAIRSLPLDYDKKVFFWWFILFELVTSLHGQQTNPLIAALGLFTFTFLENGKTRWAALFPLLAFCIKGYGLIYAGMFLFYPRKGQFIGYSVLWALVLAILPLPVTGVDHFVQVYKDWYRILVADHAVNYGFSIMGLLKVWIPAFSPEDVTKVQLVGVVLFGITWLLCFFRKQYITLEERLLLFAYASLWVIVFNHAAESPTYVIAIPGVVLFHIVNRERLAPWSKILLVLVFVFCILAPTDIYPPSLRRSFFEPYLIKVIPCVLVWVVLQTQLLLHRHEN
;
A
#
# COMPACT_ATOMS: atom_id res chain seq x y z
N MET A 1 6.47 22.27 27.22
CA MET A 1 6.64 21.80 25.82
C MET A 1 7.67 20.67 25.70
N LYS A 2 8.91 20.78 26.22
CA LYS A 2 9.93 19.70 26.12
C LYS A 2 9.48 18.33 26.68
N ARG A 3 8.94 18.28 27.90
CA ARG A 3 8.42 17.03 28.52
C ARG A 3 7.30 16.36 27.72
N VAL A 4 6.48 17.13 26.99
CA VAL A 4 5.38 16.60 26.17
C VAL A 4 5.94 15.98 24.88
N SER A 5 6.85 16.70 24.20
CA SER A 5 7.56 16.18 23.03
C SER A 5 8.32 14.89 23.35
N GLU A 6 9.03 14.85 24.49
CA GLU A 6 9.73 13.66 24.97
C GLU A 6 8.78 12.48 25.21
N PHE A 7 7.59 12.73 25.78
CA PHE A 7 6.60 11.68 26.01
C PHE A 7 6.09 11.07 24.69
N PHE A 8 5.65 11.91 23.75
CA PHE A 8 5.14 11.45 22.44
C PHE A 8 6.23 10.89 21.52
N SER A 9 7.51 11.15 21.83
CA SER A 9 8.64 10.54 21.13
C SER A 9 8.99 9.16 21.65
N ARG A 10 8.39 8.67 22.76
CA ARG A 10 8.66 7.32 23.27
C ARG A 10 7.99 6.27 22.38
N GLU A 11 8.77 5.33 21.86
CA GLU A 11 8.28 4.24 21.01
C GLU A 11 7.10 3.48 21.63
N LYS A 12 7.14 3.20 22.95
CA LYS A 12 6.04 2.53 23.66
C LYS A 12 4.73 3.33 23.62
N VAL A 13 4.81 4.66 23.65
CA VAL A 13 3.63 5.55 23.56
C VAL A 13 3.06 5.51 22.16
N VAL A 14 3.91 5.61 21.13
CA VAL A 14 3.49 5.50 19.72
C VAL A 14 2.82 4.14 19.46
N LEU A 15 3.45 3.05 19.90
CA LEU A 15 2.91 1.70 19.77
C LEU A 15 1.56 1.55 20.49
N ALA A 16 1.45 2.06 21.71
CA ALA A 16 0.20 2.03 22.46
C ALA A 16 -0.92 2.78 21.73
N VAL A 17 -0.62 3.93 21.10
CA VAL A 17 -1.60 4.68 20.31
C VAL A 17 -2.05 3.89 19.07
N TYR A 18 -1.12 3.25 18.35
CA TYR A 18 -1.45 2.40 17.18
C TYR A 18 -2.40 1.25 17.57
N VAL A 19 -2.09 0.55 18.67
CA VAL A 19 -2.91 -0.57 19.18
C VAL A 19 -4.26 -0.06 19.68
N LEU A 20 -4.27 1.00 20.49
CA LEU A 20 -5.50 1.56 21.07
C LEU A 20 -6.47 2.02 19.99
N LEU A 21 -5.99 2.75 18.98
CA LEU A 21 -6.83 3.18 17.86
C LEU A 21 -7.38 1.99 17.08
N SER A 22 -6.59 0.94 16.85
CA SER A 22 -7.06 -0.28 16.18
C SER A 22 -8.19 -0.96 16.96
N VAL A 23 -8.07 -1.03 18.28
CA VAL A 23 -9.11 -1.58 19.17
C VAL A 23 -10.38 -0.73 19.14
N ILE A 24 -10.26 0.58 19.31
CA ILE A 24 -11.41 1.51 19.30
C ILE A 24 -12.16 1.40 17.97
N ILE A 25 -11.43 1.44 16.86
CA ILE A 25 -12.01 1.34 15.51
C ILE A 25 -12.71 0.00 15.33
N GLY A 26 -12.08 -1.11 15.73
CA GLY A 26 -12.67 -2.44 15.60
C GLY A 26 -13.97 -2.58 16.38
N ILE A 27 -14.02 -2.08 17.62
CA ILE A 27 -15.23 -2.07 18.45
C ILE A 27 -16.30 -1.19 17.80
N GLN A 28 -15.95 0.03 17.37
CA GLN A 28 -16.88 0.96 16.73
C GLN A 28 -17.54 0.36 15.49
N HIS A 29 -16.75 -0.29 14.62
CA HIS A 29 -17.28 -0.89 13.39
C HIS A 29 -18.13 -2.11 13.69
N TYR A 30 -17.72 -2.96 14.65
CA TYR A 30 -18.54 -4.08 15.08
C TYR A 30 -19.92 -3.64 15.58
N VAL A 31 -19.96 -2.64 16.48
CA VAL A 31 -21.21 -2.07 17.02
C VAL A 31 -22.04 -1.39 15.92
N GLY A 32 -21.39 -0.79 14.92
CA GLY A 32 -22.05 -0.16 13.77
C GLY A 32 -22.71 -1.14 12.78
N GLY A 33 -22.55 -2.46 12.97
CA GLY A 33 -23.20 -3.50 12.19
C GLY A 33 -22.45 -3.93 10.93
N PRO A 34 -22.86 -5.05 10.29
CA PRO A 34 -22.15 -5.72 9.19
C PRO A 34 -21.68 -4.82 8.05
N LEU A 35 -22.52 -3.86 7.64
CA LEU A 35 -22.22 -2.91 6.57
C LEU A 35 -20.97 -2.07 6.83
N LYS A 36 -20.59 -1.87 8.10
CA LYS A 36 -19.42 -1.08 8.47
C LYS A 36 -18.11 -1.85 8.29
N TYR A 37 -18.12 -3.18 8.32
CA TYR A 37 -16.90 -4.00 8.20
C TYR A 37 -16.99 -4.99 7.04
N ASN A 38 -17.66 -4.59 5.96
CA ASN A 38 -17.91 -5.42 4.78
C ASN A 38 -16.62 -6.04 4.19
N ASN A 39 -15.58 -5.23 3.97
CA ASN A 39 -14.28 -5.72 3.46
C ASN A 39 -13.71 -6.86 4.31
N PHE A 40 -13.83 -6.73 5.63
CA PHE A 40 -13.37 -7.77 6.55
C PHE A 40 -14.23 -9.04 6.45
N GLN A 41 -15.53 -8.93 6.20
CA GLN A 41 -16.40 -10.11 5.97
C GLN A 41 -15.99 -10.87 4.70
N ILE A 42 -15.70 -10.15 3.61
CA ILE A 42 -15.18 -10.73 2.36
C ILE A 42 -13.93 -11.59 2.65
N PHE A 43 -12.95 -11.04 3.38
CA PHE A 43 -11.72 -11.76 3.69
C PHE A 43 -11.97 -12.96 4.60
N ARG A 44 -12.84 -12.78 5.60
CA ARG A 44 -13.15 -13.81 6.59
C ARG A 44 -13.88 -15.00 5.99
N ALA A 45 -14.83 -14.76 5.09
CA ALA A 45 -15.64 -15.78 4.43
C ALA A 45 -14.85 -16.62 3.42
N ALA A 46 -13.83 -16.02 2.79
CA ALA A 46 -13.09 -16.62 1.68
C ALA A 46 -12.48 -18.00 2.00
N LEU A 47 -11.99 -18.23 3.22
CA LEU A 47 -11.50 -19.56 3.62
C LEU A 47 -12.63 -20.61 3.63
N GLY A 48 -13.82 -20.23 4.11
CA GLY A 48 -14.98 -21.11 4.14
C GLY A 48 -15.48 -21.46 2.74
N HIS A 49 -15.48 -20.48 1.82
CA HIS A 49 -15.80 -20.72 0.41
C HIS A 49 -14.75 -21.64 -0.24
N LEU A 50 -13.46 -21.42 0.03
CA LEU A 50 -12.37 -22.28 -0.46
C LEU A 50 -12.54 -23.74 0.02
N ALA A 51 -12.81 -23.93 1.30
CA ALA A 51 -12.95 -25.25 1.93
C ALA A 51 -14.21 -26.00 1.48
N ARG A 52 -15.25 -25.29 1.03
CA ARG A 52 -16.46 -25.88 0.44
C ARG A 52 -16.39 -26.00 -1.07
N HIS A 53 -15.22 -25.75 -1.66
CA HIS A 53 -14.99 -25.78 -3.11
C HIS A 53 -15.93 -24.86 -3.91
N GLN A 54 -16.33 -23.75 -3.31
CA GLN A 54 -17.12 -22.73 -3.96
C GLN A 54 -16.20 -21.77 -4.73
N ASN A 55 -16.72 -21.14 -5.79
CA ASN A 55 -15.97 -20.15 -6.53
C ASN A 55 -15.86 -18.85 -5.72
N LEU A 56 -14.66 -18.57 -5.20
CA LEU A 56 -14.35 -17.40 -4.38
C LEU A 56 -14.77 -16.06 -5.01
N HIS A 57 -14.80 -16.01 -6.34
CA HIS A 57 -14.86 -14.76 -7.11
C HIS A 57 -16.27 -14.42 -7.58
N LEU A 58 -17.29 -15.07 -7.04
CA LEU A 58 -18.70 -14.77 -7.28
C LEU A 58 -19.27 -13.84 -6.19
N GLU A 59 -20.49 -13.34 -6.43
CA GLU A 59 -21.24 -12.56 -5.46
C GLU A 59 -21.88 -13.47 -4.39
N TYR A 60 -21.81 -13.02 -3.14
CA TYR A 60 -22.43 -13.69 -1.99
C TYR A 60 -23.28 -12.69 -1.17
N PRO A 61 -24.39 -12.17 -1.73
CA PRO A 61 -25.16 -11.08 -1.14
C PRO A 61 -25.77 -11.38 0.24
N GLY A 62 -25.87 -12.67 0.61
CA GLY A 62 -26.27 -13.10 1.95
C GLY A 62 -25.17 -13.03 3.01
N GLU A 63 -23.91 -12.86 2.60
CA GLU A 63 -22.74 -12.83 3.49
C GLU A 63 -22.05 -11.46 3.50
N TYR A 64 -21.91 -10.82 2.34
CA TYR A 64 -21.26 -9.52 2.15
C TYR A 64 -21.65 -8.89 0.81
N PHE A 65 -21.28 -7.64 0.62
CA PHE A 65 -21.36 -6.92 -0.66
C PHE A 65 -19.99 -6.89 -1.34
N ASP A 66 -19.93 -6.77 -2.66
CA ASP A 66 -18.68 -6.77 -3.47
C ASP A 66 -18.04 -8.16 -3.66
N LEU A 67 -16.96 -8.22 -4.45
CA LEU A 67 -16.28 -9.44 -4.87
C LEU A 67 -14.95 -9.65 -4.15
N PHE A 68 -14.56 -10.92 -4.01
CA PHE A 68 -13.21 -11.26 -3.59
C PHE A 68 -12.27 -11.27 -4.80
N LEU A 69 -11.37 -10.29 -4.92
CA LEU A 69 -10.43 -10.16 -6.05
C LEU A 69 -8.99 -10.62 -5.73
N TYR A 70 -8.78 -11.17 -4.53
CA TYR A 70 -7.46 -11.51 -4.00
C TYR A 70 -7.00 -12.87 -4.53
N ASN A 71 -5.69 -13.13 -4.48
CA ASN A 71 -5.16 -14.43 -4.87
C ASN A 71 -5.69 -15.53 -3.91
N PRO A 72 -5.92 -16.76 -4.39
CA PRO A 72 -6.35 -17.88 -3.54
C PRO A 72 -5.48 -18.11 -2.30
N THR A 73 -4.18 -17.83 -2.38
CA THR A 73 -3.23 -17.90 -1.26
C THR A 73 -3.61 -16.97 -0.10
N PHE A 74 -4.27 -15.83 -0.38
CA PHE A 74 -4.72 -14.91 0.65
C PHE A 74 -5.75 -15.52 1.60
N CYS A 75 -6.57 -16.46 1.13
CA CYS A 75 -7.49 -17.21 2.00
C CYS A 75 -6.74 -17.93 3.14
N ILE A 76 -5.55 -18.46 2.85
CA ILE A 76 -4.71 -19.14 3.83
C ILE A 76 -4.04 -18.14 4.77
N PHE A 77 -3.58 -17.00 4.26
CA PHE A 77 -3.04 -15.93 5.11
C PHE A 77 -4.07 -15.41 6.12
N PHE A 78 -5.33 -15.35 5.70
CA PHE A 78 -6.43 -14.88 6.54
C PHE A 78 -6.97 -15.96 7.48
N ALA A 79 -6.59 -17.22 7.29
CA ALA A 79 -7.16 -18.35 8.03
C ALA A 79 -7.15 -18.19 9.57
N PRO A 80 -6.07 -17.70 10.22
CA PRO A 80 -6.07 -17.49 11.67
C PRO A 80 -7.19 -16.56 12.16
N PHE A 81 -7.62 -15.60 11.33
CA PHE A 81 -8.72 -14.69 11.63
C PHE A 81 -10.08 -15.35 11.35
N SER A 82 -10.21 -16.11 10.26
CA SER A 82 -11.47 -16.80 9.90
C SER A 82 -12.02 -17.72 10.99
N PHE A 83 -11.16 -18.36 11.78
CA PHE A 83 -11.57 -19.28 12.85
C PHE A 83 -11.99 -18.59 14.16
N LEU A 84 -11.71 -17.30 14.32
CA LEU A 84 -12.00 -16.59 15.56
C LEU A 84 -13.45 -16.05 15.59
N PRO A 85 -14.00 -15.83 16.80
CA PRO A 85 -15.25 -15.08 16.96
C PRO A 85 -15.14 -13.72 16.30
N LEU A 86 -16.19 -13.32 15.58
CA LEU A 86 -16.22 -12.13 14.72
C LEU A 86 -15.63 -10.85 15.35
N PRO A 87 -16.06 -10.39 16.56
CA PRO A 87 -15.53 -9.16 17.14
C PRO A 87 -14.04 -9.26 17.49
N VAL A 88 -13.59 -10.41 18.01
CA VAL A 88 -12.18 -10.64 18.35
C VAL A 88 -11.34 -10.65 17.08
N SER A 89 -11.83 -11.33 16.05
CA SER A 89 -11.13 -11.42 14.77
C SER A 89 -10.98 -10.06 14.09
N LEU A 90 -12.02 -9.23 14.11
CA LEU A 90 -11.97 -7.89 13.51
C LEU A 90 -10.92 -7.02 14.21
N VAL A 91 -10.93 -7.00 15.55
CA VAL A 91 -9.95 -6.21 16.33
C VAL A 91 -8.52 -6.71 16.07
N LEU A 92 -8.29 -8.02 16.11
CA LEU A 92 -6.96 -8.58 15.88
C LEU A 92 -6.47 -8.34 14.45
N TRP A 93 -7.36 -8.35 13.46
CA TRP A 93 -7.02 -7.99 12.08
C TRP A 93 -6.50 -6.55 11.98
N LEU A 94 -7.21 -5.60 12.59
CA LEU A 94 -6.80 -4.20 12.58
C LEU A 94 -5.48 -3.98 13.34
N ILE A 95 -5.30 -4.66 14.48
CA ILE A 95 -4.03 -4.66 15.22
C ILE A 95 -2.91 -5.22 14.34
N CYS A 96 -3.14 -6.32 13.63
CA CYS A 96 -2.16 -6.92 12.73
C CYS A 96 -1.68 -5.92 11.66
N CYS A 97 -2.62 -5.25 10.98
CA CYS A 97 -2.32 -4.21 10.00
C CYS A 97 -1.49 -3.06 10.59
N SER A 98 -1.87 -2.56 11.77
CA SER A 98 -1.16 -1.48 12.46
C SER A 98 0.24 -1.89 12.93
N LEU A 99 0.37 -3.07 13.51
CA LEU A 99 1.66 -3.58 13.99
C LEU A 99 2.62 -3.85 12.83
N ALA A 100 2.13 -4.42 11.73
CA ALA A 100 2.96 -4.65 10.54
C ALA A 100 3.59 -3.33 10.05
N LEU A 101 2.79 -2.28 9.91
CA LEU A 101 3.29 -0.96 9.48
C LEU A 101 4.22 -0.33 10.52
N PHE A 102 3.88 -0.42 11.81
CA PHE A 102 4.71 0.09 12.89
C PHE A 102 6.11 -0.54 12.89
N TYR A 103 6.18 -1.87 12.85
CA TYR A 103 7.45 -2.61 12.85
C TYR A 103 8.21 -2.47 11.54
N ALA A 104 7.52 -2.30 10.41
CA ALA A 104 8.16 -1.98 9.14
C ALA A 104 8.92 -0.65 9.23
N ILE A 105 8.29 0.41 9.75
CA ILE A 105 8.95 1.72 9.96
C ILE A 105 10.07 1.60 11.01
N ARG A 106 9.85 0.85 12.10
CA ARG A 106 10.87 0.57 13.12
C ARG A 106 12.15 -0.02 12.50
N SER A 107 11.97 -0.90 11.52
CA SER A 107 13.05 -1.67 10.91
C SER A 107 13.92 -0.86 9.94
N LEU A 108 13.43 0.28 9.44
CA LEU A 108 14.17 1.10 8.49
C LEU A 108 15.51 1.59 9.05
N PRO A 109 16.54 1.75 8.20
CA PRO A 109 17.84 2.31 8.61
C PRO A 109 17.78 3.85 8.72
N LEU A 110 16.87 4.36 9.54
CA LEU A 110 16.70 5.79 9.81
C LEU A 110 17.04 6.11 11.26
N ASP A 111 17.48 7.35 11.50
CA ASP A 111 17.63 7.90 12.85
C ASP A 111 16.29 7.88 13.58
N TYR A 112 16.34 7.76 14.90
CA TYR A 112 15.15 7.60 15.73
C TYR A 112 14.15 8.75 15.57
N ASP A 113 14.60 10.00 15.54
CA ASP A 113 13.72 11.16 15.38
C ASP A 113 12.97 11.15 14.04
N LYS A 114 13.62 10.68 12.98
CA LYS A 114 13.00 10.49 11.66
C LYS A 114 11.93 9.40 11.70
N LYS A 115 12.14 8.33 12.48
CA LYS A 115 11.12 7.28 12.72
C LYS A 115 9.94 7.78 13.53
N VAL A 116 10.19 8.57 14.58
CA VAL A 116 9.14 9.22 15.38
C VAL A 116 8.27 10.10 14.48
N PHE A 117 8.90 10.95 13.67
CA PHE A 117 8.18 11.76 12.68
C PHE A 117 7.35 10.89 11.73
N PHE A 118 7.95 9.84 11.15
CA PHE A 118 7.26 8.94 10.23
C PHE A 118 6.03 8.30 10.88
N TRP A 119 6.17 7.66 12.05
CA TRP A 119 5.05 7.03 12.74
C TRP A 119 3.91 8.00 13.01
N TRP A 120 4.18 9.22 13.44
CA TRP A 120 3.12 10.21 13.69
C TRP A 120 2.49 10.74 12.40
N PHE A 121 3.29 10.95 11.36
CA PHE A 121 2.79 11.47 10.08
C PHE A 121 1.85 10.49 9.39
N ILE A 122 2.22 9.21 9.32
CA ILE A 122 1.41 8.19 8.64
C ILE A 122 0.19 7.75 9.45
N LEU A 123 0.15 8.00 10.76
CA LEU A 123 -0.90 7.52 11.66
C LEU A 123 -2.31 7.89 11.17
N PHE A 124 -2.50 9.11 10.69
CA PHE A 124 -3.82 9.58 10.23
C PHE A 124 -4.30 8.82 8.99
N GLU A 125 -3.40 8.58 8.02
CA GLU A 125 -3.72 7.80 6.84
C GLU A 125 -3.91 6.31 7.19
N LEU A 126 -3.14 5.78 8.15
CA LEU A 126 -3.37 4.45 8.70
C LEU A 126 -4.78 4.36 9.30
N VAL A 127 -5.22 5.32 10.11
CA VAL A 127 -6.58 5.36 10.68
C VAL A 127 -7.65 5.35 9.59
N THR A 128 -7.49 6.16 8.52
CA THR A 128 -8.38 6.11 7.35
C THR A 128 -8.44 4.71 6.75
N SER A 129 -7.28 4.03 6.64
CA SER A 129 -7.23 2.66 6.13
C SER A 129 -7.87 1.63 7.06
N LEU A 130 -7.74 1.79 8.38
CA LEU A 130 -8.34 0.89 9.37
C LEU A 130 -9.87 1.04 9.41
N HIS A 131 -10.40 2.26 9.20
CA HIS A 131 -11.84 2.51 9.04
C HIS A 131 -12.43 1.82 7.82
N GLY A 132 -11.64 1.57 6.77
CA GLY A 132 -12.06 0.75 5.62
C GLY A 132 -11.74 -0.75 5.78
N GLN A 133 -11.17 -1.16 6.92
CA GLN A 133 -10.70 -2.53 7.19
C GLN A 133 -9.77 -3.09 6.10
N GLN A 134 -9.09 -2.19 5.38
CA GLN A 134 -8.34 -2.51 4.17
C GLN A 134 -7.05 -3.27 4.47
N THR A 135 -6.58 -4.05 3.49
CA THR A 135 -5.30 -4.78 3.51
C THR A 135 -4.10 -3.89 3.16
N ASN A 136 -4.34 -2.67 2.68
CA ASN A 136 -3.31 -1.74 2.18
C ASN A 136 -2.16 -1.44 3.16
N PRO A 137 -2.36 -1.35 4.50
CA PRO A 137 -1.26 -1.16 5.44
C PRO A 137 -0.26 -2.32 5.43
N LEU A 138 -0.72 -3.55 5.16
CA LEU A 138 0.16 -4.70 4.98
C LEU A 138 1.00 -4.57 3.71
N ILE A 139 0.42 -4.08 2.61
CA ILE A 139 1.18 -3.84 1.36
C ILE A 139 2.30 -2.83 1.61
N ALA A 140 2.00 -1.72 2.28
CA ALA A 140 2.99 -0.71 2.65
C ALA A 140 4.09 -1.30 3.55
N ALA A 141 3.70 -2.07 4.57
CA ALA A 141 4.64 -2.75 5.47
C ALA A 141 5.55 -3.74 4.74
N LEU A 142 4.99 -4.57 3.85
CA LEU A 142 5.73 -5.54 3.06
C LEU A 142 6.72 -4.87 2.10
N GLY A 143 6.35 -3.73 1.49
CA GLY A 143 7.27 -2.90 0.71
C GLY A 143 8.45 -2.42 1.56
N LEU A 144 8.18 -1.83 2.73
CA LEU A 144 9.22 -1.33 3.65
C LEU A 144 10.09 -2.46 4.22
N PHE A 145 9.54 -3.64 4.47
CA PHE A 145 10.32 -4.82 4.85
C PHE A 145 11.19 -5.33 3.71
N THR A 146 10.70 -5.31 2.46
CA THR A 146 11.50 -5.60 1.27
C THR A 146 12.74 -4.72 1.25
N PHE A 147 12.54 -3.40 1.38
CA PHE A 147 13.62 -2.42 1.43
C PHE A 147 14.61 -2.74 2.57
N THR A 148 14.11 -2.88 3.80
CA THR A 148 14.95 -3.10 4.98
C THR A 148 15.74 -4.40 4.91
N PHE A 149 15.16 -5.48 4.40
CA PHE A 149 15.87 -6.76 4.30
C PHE A 149 16.91 -6.75 3.18
N LEU A 150 16.68 -6.00 2.10
CA LEU A 150 17.70 -5.77 1.07
C LEU A 150 18.88 -4.98 1.65
N GLU A 151 18.63 -3.88 2.39
CA GLU A 151 19.67 -3.11 3.09
C GLU A 151 20.50 -3.97 4.04
N ASN A 152 19.85 -4.88 4.77
CA ASN A 152 20.52 -5.79 5.70
C ASN A 152 21.15 -7.02 5.03
N GLY A 153 21.16 -7.11 3.70
CA GLY A 153 21.72 -8.25 2.96
C GLY A 153 20.99 -9.58 3.17
N LYS A 154 19.76 -9.56 3.71
CA LYS A 154 18.89 -10.73 3.94
C LYS A 154 18.06 -11.04 2.69
N THR A 155 18.74 -11.16 1.55
CA THR A 155 18.17 -11.30 0.19
C THR A 155 17.09 -12.40 0.09
N ARG A 156 17.28 -13.53 0.79
CA ARG A 156 16.35 -14.67 0.78
C ARG A 156 14.94 -14.28 1.23
N TRP A 157 14.85 -13.50 2.30
CA TRP A 157 13.59 -13.07 2.90
C TRP A 157 13.06 -11.79 2.23
N ALA A 158 13.95 -10.92 1.77
CA ALA A 158 13.57 -9.78 0.94
C ALA A 158 12.78 -10.20 -0.32
N ALA A 159 13.12 -11.34 -0.91
CA ALA A 159 12.38 -11.90 -2.06
C ALA A 159 10.94 -12.33 -1.73
N LEU A 160 10.64 -12.65 -0.47
CA LEU A 160 9.32 -13.14 -0.05
C LEU A 160 8.28 -12.00 0.04
N PHE A 161 8.65 -10.86 0.62
CA PHE A 161 7.68 -9.82 0.96
C PHE A 161 6.89 -9.23 -0.23
N PRO A 162 7.50 -8.97 -1.41
CA PRO A 162 6.75 -8.52 -2.59
C PRO A 162 5.76 -9.58 -3.10
N LEU A 163 6.07 -10.87 -2.93
CA LEU A 163 5.20 -11.97 -3.33
C LEU A 163 4.03 -12.15 -2.37
N LEU A 164 4.25 -11.96 -1.07
CA LEU A 164 3.17 -11.85 -0.09
C LEU A 164 2.24 -10.68 -0.44
N ALA A 165 2.82 -9.53 -0.82
CA ALA A 165 2.06 -8.36 -1.22
C ALA A 165 1.27 -8.63 -2.51
N PHE A 166 1.87 -9.28 -3.50
CA PHE A 166 1.21 -9.71 -4.75
C PHE A 166 0.00 -10.62 -4.49
N CYS A 167 0.12 -11.58 -3.55
CA CYS A 167 -0.98 -12.46 -3.19
C CYS A 167 -2.16 -11.71 -2.56
N ILE A 168 -1.91 -10.56 -1.95
CA ILE A 168 -2.95 -9.68 -1.43
C ILE A 168 -3.46 -8.79 -2.59
N LYS A 169 -2.61 -7.94 -3.15
CA LYS A 169 -2.94 -7.07 -4.30
C LYS A 169 -1.77 -7.04 -5.28
N GLY A 170 -2.06 -7.27 -6.56
CA GLY A 170 -1.04 -7.50 -7.59
C GLY A 170 0.02 -6.39 -7.73
N TYR A 171 -0.36 -5.12 -7.52
CA TYR A 171 0.57 -3.99 -7.59
C TYR A 171 1.67 -4.03 -6.51
N GLY A 172 1.51 -4.81 -5.44
CA GLY A 172 2.54 -5.01 -4.41
C GLY A 172 3.84 -5.61 -4.96
N LEU A 173 3.78 -6.25 -6.14
CA LEU A 173 4.95 -6.82 -6.80
C LEU A 173 5.97 -5.76 -7.24
N ILE A 174 5.58 -4.48 -7.37
CA ILE A 174 6.48 -3.39 -7.77
C ILE A 174 7.73 -3.32 -6.87
N TYR A 175 7.57 -3.64 -5.58
CA TYR A 175 8.65 -3.56 -4.60
C TYR A 175 9.73 -4.61 -4.83
N ALA A 176 9.41 -5.71 -5.54
CA ALA A 176 10.39 -6.70 -5.96
C ALA A 176 11.51 -6.05 -6.77
N GLY A 177 11.17 -5.06 -7.62
CA GLY A 177 12.11 -4.37 -8.49
C GLY A 177 13.27 -3.69 -7.74
N MET A 178 13.12 -3.40 -6.45
CA MET A 178 14.22 -2.83 -5.64
C MET A 178 15.49 -3.67 -5.71
N PHE A 179 15.39 -5.00 -5.92
CA PHE A 179 16.54 -5.90 -6.04
C PHE A 179 17.58 -5.47 -7.09
N LEU A 180 17.16 -4.72 -8.13
CA LEU A 180 18.04 -4.21 -9.17
C LEU A 180 19.17 -3.35 -8.58
N PHE A 181 18.87 -2.65 -7.49
CA PHE A 181 19.77 -1.69 -6.83
C PHE A 181 20.60 -2.31 -5.71
N TYR A 182 20.56 -3.64 -5.55
CA TYR A 182 21.30 -4.37 -4.51
C TYR A 182 22.21 -5.46 -5.10
N PRO A 183 23.21 -5.95 -4.32
CA PRO A 183 23.99 -7.12 -4.70
C PRO A 183 23.15 -8.42 -4.63
N ARG A 184 23.71 -9.53 -5.13
CA ARG A 184 23.11 -10.89 -5.09
C ARG A 184 21.79 -11.04 -5.87
N LYS A 185 21.69 -10.38 -7.03
CA LYS A 185 20.51 -10.43 -7.92
C LYS A 185 20.06 -11.85 -8.28
N GLY A 186 21.01 -12.74 -8.63
CA GLY A 186 20.69 -14.14 -8.94
C GLY A 186 20.11 -14.90 -7.74
N GLN A 187 20.60 -14.63 -6.53
CA GLN A 187 20.02 -15.19 -5.30
C GLN A 187 18.59 -14.65 -5.09
N PHE A 188 18.35 -13.35 -5.28
CA PHE A 188 17.00 -12.79 -5.19
C PHE A 188 16.04 -13.48 -6.15
N ILE A 189 16.40 -13.60 -7.43
CA ILE A 189 15.58 -14.26 -8.45
C ILE A 189 15.31 -15.72 -8.09
N GLY A 190 16.34 -16.48 -7.69
CA GLY A 190 16.18 -17.88 -7.30
C GLY A 190 15.23 -18.07 -6.11
N TYR A 191 15.35 -17.23 -5.07
CA TYR A 191 14.42 -17.27 -3.93
C TYR A 191 13.03 -16.75 -4.29
N SER A 192 12.90 -15.78 -5.21
CA SER A 192 11.58 -15.35 -5.70
C SER A 192 10.85 -16.49 -6.40
N VAL A 193 11.52 -17.28 -7.23
CA VAL A 193 10.93 -18.47 -7.86
C VAL A 193 10.52 -19.49 -6.80
N LEU A 194 11.40 -19.79 -5.83
CA LEU A 194 11.08 -20.70 -4.74
C LEU A 194 9.84 -20.24 -3.95
N TRP A 195 9.80 -18.98 -3.54
CA TRP A 195 8.69 -18.45 -2.77
C TRP A 195 7.40 -18.37 -3.59
N ALA A 196 7.48 -18.04 -4.88
CA ALA A 196 6.31 -18.05 -5.75
C ALA A 196 5.71 -19.47 -5.83
N LEU A 197 6.54 -20.49 -5.97
CA LEU A 197 6.09 -21.90 -5.95
C LEU A 197 5.46 -22.27 -4.61
N VAL A 198 6.13 -21.97 -3.49
CA VAL A 198 5.64 -22.25 -2.13
C VAL A 198 4.29 -21.57 -1.88
N LEU A 199 4.13 -20.30 -2.29
CA LEU A 199 2.90 -19.56 -2.10
C LEU A 199 1.78 -20.05 -3.03
N ALA A 200 2.10 -20.42 -4.28
CA ALA A 200 1.12 -20.95 -5.23
C ALA A 200 0.57 -22.31 -4.79
N ILE A 201 1.36 -23.17 -4.16
CA ILE A 201 0.88 -24.47 -3.65
C ILE A 201 0.19 -24.36 -2.28
N LEU A 202 0.25 -23.21 -1.62
CA LEU A 202 -0.25 -23.06 -0.25
C LEU A 202 -1.76 -23.35 -0.08
N PRO A 203 -2.64 -23.05 -1.06
CA PRO A 203 -4.06 -23.46 -1.01
C PRO A 203 -4.31 -24.96 -1.18
N LEU A 204 -3.35 -25.73 -1.72
CA LEU A 204 -3.52 -27.13 -2.09
C LEU A 204 -4.06 -28.03 -0.95
N PRO A 205 -3.60 -27.90 0.31
CA PRO A 205 -4.15 -28.70 1.42
C PRO A 205 -5.63 -28.48 1.69
N VAL A 206 -6.18 -27.33 1.31
CA VAL A 206 -7.61 -26.99 1.48
C VAL A 206 -8.41 -27.35 0.22
N THR A 207 -7.85 -27.13 -0.97
CA THR A 207 -8.57 -27.39 -2.22
C THR A 207 -8.54 -28.84 -2.63
N GLY A 208 -7.53 -29.61 -2.22
CA GLY A 208 -7.23 -30.90 -2.85
C GLY A 208 -6.76 -30.74 -4.29
N VAL A 209 -6.25 -31.82 -4.89
CA VAL A 209 -5.70 -31.81 -6.26
C VAL A 209 -6.77 -31.50 -7.29
N ASP A 210 -7.99 -32.00 -7.09
CA ASP A 210 -9.09 -31.91 -8.06
C ASP A 210 -9.56 -30.47 -8.28
N HIS A 211 -9.56 -29.63 -7.23
CA HIS A 211 -10.09 -28.27 -7.31
C HIS A 211 -9.00 -27.19 -7.35
N PHE A 212 -7.75 -27.54 -7.05
CA PHE A 212 -6.63 -26.60 -6.99
C PHE A 212 -6.48 -25.79 -8.28
N VAL A 213 -6.48 -26.45 -9.44
CA VAL A 213 -6.34 -25.78 -10.74
C VAL A 213 -7.56 -24.90 -11.04
N GLN A 214 -8.76 -25.34 -10.65
CA GLN A 214 -9.99 -24.61 -10.93
C GLN A 214 -10.04 -23.27 -10.19
N VAL A 215 -9.61 -23.24 -8.92
CA VAL A 215 -9.58 -22.01 -8.12
C VAL A 215 -8.67 -20.93 -8.77
N TYR A 216 -7.51 -21.32 -9.31
CA TYR A 216 -6.64 -20.37 -10.03
C TYR A 216 -7.20 -19.94 -11.39
N LYS A 217 -7.91 -20.83 -12.10
CA LYS A 217 -8.63 -20.46 -13.34
C LYS A 217 -9.72 -19.43 -13.06
N ASP A 218 -10.46 -19.60 -11.97
CA ASP A 218 -11.52 -18.65 -11.59
C ASP A 218 -10.95 -17.31 -11.16
N TRP A 219 -9.83 -17.31 -10.43
CA TRP A 219 -9.09 -16.08 -10.12
C TRP A 219 -8.63 -15.34 -11.38
N TYR A 220 -8.04 -16.06 -12.34
CA TYR A 220 -7.65 -15.47 -13.61
C TYR A 220 -8.84 -14.90 -14.39
N ARG A 221 -9.96 -15.64 -14.45
CA ARG A 221 -11.18 -15.21 -15.14
C ARG A 221 -11.75 -13.93 -14.54
N ILE A 222 -11.82 -13.82 -13.21
CA ILE A 222 -12.37 -12.60 -12.62
C ILE A 222 -11.45 -11.40 -12.85
N LEU A 223 -10.12 -11.58 -12.81
CA LEU A 223 -9.18 -10.48 -13.08
C LEU A 223 -9.26 -9.99 -14.53
N VAL A 224 -9.59 -10.87 -15.47
CA VAL A 224 -9.87 -10.48 -16.86
C VAL A 224 -11.26 -9.86 -16.97
N ALA A 225 -12.28 -10.45 -16.33
CA ALA A 225 -13.64 -9.93 -16.40
C ALA A 225 -13.81 -8.57 -15.70
N ASP A 226 -12.97 -8.28 -14.71
CA ASP A 226 -12.85 -6.98 -14.03
C ASP A 226 -12.18 -5.95 -14.95
N HIS A 227 -12.85 -5.68 -16.08
CA HIS A 227 -12.54 -4.64 -17.05
C HIS A 227 -13.28 -3.34 -16.74
N ALA A 228 -13.91 -3.23 -15.57
CA ALA A 228 -14.56 -2.00 -15.13
C ALA A 228 -13.49 -0.93 -14.91
N VAL A 229 -13.27 -0.10 -15.94
CA VAL A 229 -12.36 1.02 -15.85
C VAL A 229 -12.89 2.01 -14.82
N ASN A 230 -12.33 1.94 -13.62
CA ASN A 230 -12.47 2.98 -12.61
C ASN A 230 -11.42 4.07 -12.88
N TYR A 231 -11.75 5.32 -12.59
CA TYR A 231 -10.78 6.41 -12.67
C TYR A 231 -10.02 6.57 -11.34
N GLY A 232 -10.67 6.22 -10.22
CA GLY A 232 -10.09 6.20 -8.87
C GLY A 232 -9.54 7.54 -8.39
N PHE A 233 -8.96 7.53 -7.19
CA PHE A 233 -8.16 8.62 -6.64
C PHE A 233 -6.74 8.56 -7.23
N SER A 234 -6.63 8.82 -8.54
CA SER A 234 -5.38 8.74 -9.31
C SER A 234 -5.25 9.88 -10.33
N ILE A 235 -4.14 9.95 -11.08
CA ILE A 235 -4.01 10.91 -12.20
C ILE A 235 -5.14 10.72 -13.22
N MET A 236 -5.58 9.48 -13.47
CA MET A 236 -6.67 9.22 -14.41
C MET A 236 -7.99 9.81 -13.91
N GLY A 237 -8.24 9.77 -12.60
CA GLY A 237 -9.32 10.50 -11.94
C GLY A 237 -9.25 12.00 -12.19
N LEU A 238 -8.09 12.61 -11.94
CA LEU A 238 -7.90 14.05 -12.16
C LEU A 238 -8.10 14.44 -13.64
N LEU A 239 -7.56 13.66 -14.57
CA LEU A 239 -7.74 13.88 -16.00
C LEU A 239 -9.22 13.77 -16.38
N LYS A 240 -9.98 12.84 -15.81
CA LYS A 240 -11.43 12.76 -16.04
C LYS A 240 -12.18 13.99 -15.55
N VAL A 241 -11.78 14.54 -14.40
CA VAL A 241 -12.36 15.77 -13.84
C VAL A 241 -12.03 16.99 -14.72
N TRP A 242 -10.78 17.11 -15.18
CA TRP A 242 -10.32 18.29 -15.92
C TRP A 242 -10.63 18.25 -17.42
N ILE A 243 -10.73 17.05 -17.99
CA ILE A 243 -10.94 16.82 -19.42
C ILE A 243 -12.20 15.97 -19.58
N PRO A 244 -13.38 16.57 -19.80
CA PRO A 244 -14.64 15.83 -19.92
C PRO A 244 -14.62 14.72 -20.97
N ALA A 245 -13.86 14.93 -22.05
CA ALA A 245 -13.65 13.98 -23.15
C ALA A 245 -12.76 12.78 -22.80
N PHE A 246 -12.07 12.79 -21.66
CA PHE A 246 -11.24 11.66 -21.21
C PHE A 246 -12.11 10.41 -21.02
N SER A 247 -11.73 9.33 -21.69
CA SER A 247 -12.53 8.12 -21.84
C SER A 247 -11.89 6.92 -21.13
N PRO A 248 -12.62 5.80 -20.94
CA PRO A 248 -12.04 4.57 -20.40
C PRO A 248 -10.82 4.05 -21.19
N GLU A 249 -10.79 4.23 -22.52
CA GLU A 249 -9.66 3.82 -23.37
C GLU A 249 -8.38 4.62 -23.06
N ASP A 250 -8.53 5.86 -22.60
CA ASP A 250 -7.40 6.72 -22.26
C ASP A 250 -6.74 6.32 -20.93
N VAL A 251 -7.46 5.62 -20.03
CA VAL A 251 -6.89 5.10 -18.78
C VAL A 251 -5.73 4.16 -19.06
N THR A 252 -5.90 3.22 -19.99
CA THR A 252 -4.85 2.27 -20.38
C THR A 252 -3.62 3.00 -20.95
N LYS A 253 -3.84 4.08 -21.74
CA LYS A 253 -2.75 4.91 -22.29
C LYS A 253 -1.97 5.60 -21.18
N VAL A 254 -2.65 6.20 -20.21
CA VAL A 254 -2.01 6.86 -19.06
C VAL A 254 -1.23 5.86 -18.20
N GLN A 255 -1.79 4.68 -17.96
CA GLN A 255 -1.09 3.61 -17.24
C GLN A 255 0.16 3.15 -17.99
N LEU A 256 0.07 2.95 -19.30
CA LEU A 256 1.21 2.57 -20.13
C LEU A 256 2.31 3.64 -20.08
N VAL A 257 1.95 4.92 -20.20
CA VAL A 257 2.90 6.04 -20.02
C VAL A 257 3.53 5.99 -18.63
N GLY A 258 2.73 5.75 -17.58
CA GLY A 258 3.21 5.57 -16.22
C GLY A 258 4.23 4.45 -16.08
N VAL A 259 3.96 3.26 -16.64
CA VAL A 259 4.87 2.10 -16.62
C VAL A 259 6.16 2.41 -17.38
N VAL A 260 6.05 3.01 -18.57
CA VAL A 260 7.21 3.38 -19.40
C VAL A 260 8.09 4.41 -18.69
N LEU A 261 7.49 5.47 -18.13
CA LEU A 261 8.21 6.48 -17.35
C LEU A 261 8.90 5.87 -16.13
N PHE A 262 8.20 4.99 -15.40
CA PHE A 262 8.79 4.27 -14.28
C PHE A 262 10.01 3.44 -14.69
N GLY A 263 9.85 2.62 -15.74
CA GLY A 263 10.91 1.78 -16.26
C GLY A 263 12.12 2.57 -16.75
N ILE A 264 11.90 3.61 -17.56
CA ILE A 264 12.98 4.49 -18.06
C ILE A 264 13.72 5.13 -16.89
N THR A 265 12.98 5.69 -15.92
CA THR A 265 13.60 6.34 -14.75
C THR A 265 14.48 5.36 -13.98
N TRP A 266 13.97 4.18 -13.68
CA TRP A 266 14.71 3.17 -12.93
C TRP A 266 15.92 2.61 -13.68
N LEU A 267 15.79 2.39 -14.99
CA LEU A 267 16.92 1.98 -15.82
C LEU A 267 17.99 3.08 -15.87
N LEU A 268 17.60 4.34 -16.01
CA LEU A 268 18.54 5.46 -15.97
C LEU A 268 19.26 5.54 -14.62
N CYS A 269 18.55 5.45 -13.50
CA CYS A 269 19.16 5.42 -12.17
C CYS A 269 20.12 4.23 -12.03
N PHE A 270 19.76 3.06 -12.56
CA PHE A 270 20.60 1.88 -12.56
C PHE A 270 21.90 2.08 -13.35
N PHE A 271 21.84 2.59 -14.59
CA PHE A 271 23.03 2.82 -15.41
C PHE A 271 23.90 3.97 -14.90
N ARG A 272 23.29 5.01 -14.32
CA ARG A 272 23.99 6.14 -13.69
C ARG A 272 24.50 5.85 -12.28
N LYS A 273 24.26 4.64 -11.76
CA LYS A 273 24.62 4.24 -10.39
C LYS A 273 24.04 5.16 -9.30
N GLN A 274 22.84 5.69 -9.52
CA GLN A 274 22.10 6.50 -8.54
C GLN A 274 21.39 5.62 -7.51
N TYR A 275 22.16 4.82 -6.78
CA TYR A 275 21.69 3.92 -5.73
C TYR A 275 22.81 3.49 -4.77
N ILE A 276 23.97 4.17 -4.84
CA ILE A 276 25.15 3.83 -4.05
C ILE A 276 24.91 4.22 -2.58
N THR A 277 24.29 5.38 -2.37
CA THR A 277 23.96 5.88 -1.04
C THR A 277 22.60 5.36 -0.57
N LEU A 278 22.40 5.35 0.75
CA LEU A 278 21.09 5.03 1.34
C LEU A 278 20.01 6.01 0.88
N GLU A 279 20.35 7.30 0.80
CA GLU A 279 19.41 8.36 0.39
C GLU A 279 18.83 8.12 -1.01
N GLU A 280 19.68 7.77 -1.98
CA GLU A 280 19.24 7.43 -3.33
C GLU A 280 18.30 6.22 -3.34
N ARG A 281 18.62 5.17 -2.58
CA ARG A 281 17.76 3.98 -2.47
C ARG A 281 16.43 4.29 -1.79
N LEU A 282 16.41 5.18 -0.80
CA LEU A 282 15.17 5.67 -0.18
C LEU A 282 14.32 6.46 -1.19
N LEU A 283 14.93 7.29 -2.05
CA LEU A 283 14.21 8.01 -3.10
C LEU A 283 13.65 7.08 -4.18
N LEU A 284 14.37 6.01 -4.56
CA LEU A 284 13.86 4.99 -5.47
C LEU A 284 12.65 4.24 -4.89
N PHE A 285 12.72 3.88 -3.60
CA PHE A 285 11.58 3.30 -2.90
C PHE A 285 10.40 4.27 -2.80
N ALA A 286 10.67 5.54 -2.51
CA ALA A 286 9.66 6.59 -2.45
C ALA A 286 8.94 6.76 -3.78
N TYR A 287 9.69 6.73 -4.88
CA TYR A 287 9.16 6.81 -6.23
C TYR A 287 8.25 5.63 -6.56
N ALA A 288 8.64 4.39 -6.23
CA ALA A 288 7.77 3.22 -6.39
C ALA A 288 6.49 3.32 -5.56
N SER A 289 6.60 3.73 -4.29
CA SER A 289 5.44 3.84 -3.40
C SER A 289 4.41 4.87 -3.89
N LEU A 290 4.87 6.02 -4.40
CA LEU A 290 4.01 7.03 -5.01
C LEU A 290 3.41 6.54 -6.32
N TRP A 291 4.24 5.94 -7.19
CA TRP A 291 3.81 5.46 -8.51
C TRP A 291 2.66 4.46 -8.43
N VAL A 292 2.70 3.53 -7.45
CA VAL A 292 1.65 2.52 -7.21
C VAL A 292 0.26 3.13 -7.04
N ILE A 293 0.16 4.35 -6.52
CA ILE A 293 -1.13 5.00 -6.27
C ILE A 293 -1.46 5.99 -7.38
N VAL A 294 -0.47 6.79 -7.79
CA VAL A 294 -0.63 7.84 -8.79
C VAL A 294 -1.13 7.30 -10.14
N PHE A 295 -0.68 6.09 -10.53
CA PHE A 295 -1.07 5.42 -11.79
C PHE A 295 -1.98 4.20 -11.58
N ASN A 296 -2.66 4.11 -10.44
CA ASN A 296 -3.63 3.04 -10.18
C ASN A 296 -5.07 3.52 -10.35
N HIS A 297 -5.70 3.02 -11.41
CA HIS A 297 -7.08 3.31 -11.81
C HIS A 297 -8.13 2.93 -10.75
N ALA A 298 -7.83 2.00 -9.85
CA ALA A 298 -8.71 1.56 -8.77
C ALA A 298 -8.25 2.04 -7.38
N ALA A 299 -7.39 3.07 -7.30
CA ALA A 299 -6.97 3.61 -6.01
C ALA A 299 -8.14 4.26 -5.26
N GLU A 300 -8.41 3.83 -4.04
CA GLU A 300 -9.35 4.48 -3.12
C GLU A 300 -8.61 5.41 -2.15
N SER A 301 -9.34 6.30 -1.46
CA SER A 301 -8.76 7.17 -0.42
C SER A 301 -7.93 6.39 0.63
N PRO A 302 -8.42 5.30 1.26
CA PRO A 302 -7.63 4.42 2.14
C PRO A 302 -6.34 3.82 1.56
N THR A 303 -6.20 3.78 0.23
CA THR A 303 -5.06 3.15 -0.45
C THR A 303 -3.81 4.03 -0.38
N TYR A 304 -3.98 5.33 -0.08
CA TYR A 304 -2.87 6.28 0.02
C TYR A 304 -1.89 5.96 1.16
N VAL A 305 -2.26 5.11 2.12
CA VAL A 305 -1.32 4.57 3.12
C VAL A 305 -0.08 3.89 2.49
N ILE A 306 -0.16 3.48 1.22
CA ILE A 306 0.97 2.96 0.43
C ILE A 306 1.85 4.08 -0.14
N ALA A 307 1.28 5.21 -0.54
CA ALA A 307 1.99 6.36 -1.09
C ALA A 307 2.67 7.22 0.00
N ILE A 308 2.03 7.38 1.16
CA ILE A 308 2.54 8.22 2.26
C ILE A 308 3.96 7.84 2.72
N PRO A 309 4.35 6.55 2.83
CA PRO A 309 5.74 6.16 3.03
C PRO A 309 6.71 6.84 2.06
N GLY A 310 6.35 6.93 0.78
CA GLY A 310 7.18 7.59 -0.23
C GLY A 310 7.27 9.10 -0.01
N VAL A 311 6.17 9.76 0.35
CA VAL A 311 6.19 11.20 0.69
C VAL A 311 7.11 11.48 1.89
N VAL A 312 7.01 10.67 2.95
CA VAL A 312 7.81 10.85 4.16
C VAL A 312 9.30 10.66 3.86
N LEU A 313 9.65 9.60 3.12
CA LEU A 313 11.04 9.33 2.75
C LEU A 313 11.60 10.39 1.79
N PHE A 314 10.80 10.85 0.82
CA PHE A 314 11.14 12.00 -0.03
C PHE A 314 11.48 13.23 0.82
N HIS A 315 10.63 13.56 1.80
CA HIS A 315 10.87 14.70 2.67
C HIS A 315 12.13 14.53 3.51
N ILE A 316 12.33 13.36 4.13
CA ILE A 316 13.49 13.08 4.98
C ILE A 316 14.81 13.30 4.22
N VAL A 317 14.89 12.81 2.97
CA VAL A 317 16.10 12.95 2.14
C VAL A 317 16.26 14.39 1.62
N ASN A 318 15.17 15.05 1.23
CA ASN A 318 15.22 16.37 0.59
C ASN A 318 14.92 17.56 1.54
N ARG A 319 14.87 17.33 2.86
CA ARG A 319 14.51 18.38 3.84
C ARG A 319 15.41 19.60 3.78
N GLU A 320 16.70 19.39 3.50
CA GLU A 320 17.72 20.44 3.38
C GLU A 320 17.93 20.82 1.92
N ARG A 321 18.13 19.83 1.03
CA ARG A 321 18.42 20.06 -0.39
C ARG A 321 17.34 20.84 -1.15
N LEU A 322 16.07 20.58 -0.83
CA LEU A 322 14.93 21.25 -1.47
C LEU A 322 14.19 22.16 -0.48
N ALA A 323 14.86 22.69 0.55
CA ALA A 323 14.24 23.64 1.47
C ALA A 323 13.91 24.96 0.74
N PRO A 324 12.73 25.58 0.98
CA PRO A 324 11.63 25.14 1.85
C PRO A 324 10.60 24.23 1.13
N TRP A 325 10.76 23.98 -0.16
CA TRP A 325 9.79 23.28 -1.02
C TRP A 325 9.43 21.87 -0.55
N SER A 326 10.39 21.08 -0.07
CA SER A 326 10.11 19.74 0.48
C SER A 326 9.18 19.78 1.70
N LYS A 327 9.26 20.84 2.52
CA LYS A 327 8.36 21.06 3.67
C LYS A 327 6.99 21.55 3.20
N ILE A 328 6.93 22.44 2.22
CA ILE A 328 5.67 22.91 1.64
C ILE A 328 4.88 21.74 1.05
N LEU A 329 5.51 20.89 0.25
CA LEU A 329 4.89 19.71 -0.32
C LEU A 329 4.38 18.73 0.75
N LEU A 330 5.18 18.49 1.80
CA LEU A 330 4.77 17.67 2.94
C LEU A 330 3.51 18.23 3.63
N VAL A 331 3.46 19.55 3.85
CA VAL A 331 2.29 20.22 4.44
C VAL A 331 1.08 20.11 3.52
N LEU A 332 1.24 20.29 2.21
CA LEU A 332 0.17 20.09 1.24
C LEU A 332 -0.38 18.66 1.28
N VAL A 333 0.49 17.66 1.36
CA VAL A 333 0.06 16.26 1.51
C VAL A 333 -0.70 16.06 2.82
N PHE A 334 -0.20 16.61 3.93
CA PHE A 334 -0.88 16.46 5.21
C PHE A 334 -2.29 17.08 5.17
N VAL A 335 -2.40 18.34 4.74
CA VAL A 335 -3.65 19.11 4.75
C VAL A 335 -4.64 18.62 3.69
N PHE A 336 -4.20 18.50 2.44
CA PHE A 336 -5.09 18.27 1.31
C PHE A 336 -5.22 16.81 0.88
N CYS A 337 -4.39 15.90 1.39
CA CYS A 337 -4.48 14.47 1.10
C CYS A 337 -4.86 13.63 2.32
N ILE A 338 -4.08 13.74 3.41
CA ILE A 338 -4.29 12.91 4.61
C ILE A 338 -5.53 13.36 5.38
N LEU A 339 -5.70 14.67 5.60
CA LEU A 339 -6.85 15.20 6.34
C LEU A 339 -8.13 15.33 5.48
N ALA A 340 -8.01 15.29 4.16
CA ALA A 340 -9.10 15.46 3.20
C ALA A 340 -10.35 14.59 3.48
N PRO A 341 -10.24 13.28 3.75
CA PRO A 341 -11.40 12.43 4.02
C PRO A 341 -11.90 12.52 5.48
N THR A 342 -11.17 13.21 6.36
CA THR A 342 -11.43 13.21 7.80
C THR A 342 -12.49 14.23 8.22
N ASP A 343 -13.03 14.07 9.43
CA ASP A 343 -14.02 14.99 9.99
C ASP A 343 -13.45 16.35 10.43
N ILE A 344 -12.14 16.59 10.23
CA ILE A 344 -11.54 17.92 10.37
C ILE A 344 -12.19 18.90 9.38
N TYR A 345 -12.56 18.41 8.19
CA TYR A 345 -13.32 19.20 7.22
C TYR A 345 -14.82 18.92 7.35
N PRO A 346 -15.66 19.97 7.35
CA PRO A 346 -17.11 19.80 7.44
C PRO A 346 -17.62 18.98 6.24
N PRO A 347 -18.68 18.18 6.42
CA PRO A 347 -19.23 17.35 5.34
C PRO A 347 -19.59 18.14 4.07
N SER A 348 -20.00 19.41 4.22
CA SER A 348 -20.31 20.29 3.09
C SER A 348 -19.08 20.49 2.20
N LEU A 349 -17.92 20.83 2.78
CA LEU A 349 -16.67 21.04 2.04
C LEU A 349 -16.14 19.73 1.45
N ARG A 350 -16.27 18.61 2.16
CA ARG A 350 -15.84 17.30 1.64
C ARG A 350 -16.61 16.93 0.37
N ARG A 351 -17.94 17.03 0.42
CA ARG A 351 -18.83 16.63 -0.68
C ARG A 351 -18.87 17.64 -1.84
N SER A 352 -18.64 18.93 -1.59
CA SER A 352 -18.70 19.96 -2.63
C SER A 352 -17.34 20.28 -3.26
N PHE A 353 -16.23 20.01 -2.56
CA PHE A 353 -14.89 20.39 -3.01
C PHE A 353 -13.91 19.21 -3.04
N PHE A 354 -13.68 18.51 -1.93
CA PHE A 354 -12.62 17.48 -1.89
C PHE A 354 -12.93 16.26 -2.76
N GLU A 355 -14.14 15.72 -2.66
CA GLU A 355 -14.55 14.52 -3.38
C GLU A 355 -14.72 14.77 -4.89
N PRO A 356 -15.48 15.79 -5.34
CA PRO A 356 -15.73 15.98 -6.78
C PRO A 356 -14.49 16.38 -7.57
N TYR A 357 -13.58 17.13 -6.96
CA TYR A 357 -12.35 17.59 -7.62
C TYR A 357 -11.13 16.72 -7.31
N LEU A 358 -11.31 15.60 -6.59
CA LEU A 358 -10.24 14.65 -6.23
C LEU A 358 -9.01 15.33 -5.62
N ILE A 359 -9.24 16.34 -4.76
CA ILE A 359 -8.17 17.20 -4.20
C ILE A 359 -7.11 16.36 -3.46
N LYS A 360 -7.51 15.23 -2.86
CA LYS A 360 -6.60 14.27 -2.20
C LYS A 360 -5.45 13.81 -3.09
N VAL A 361 -5.68 13.69 -4.39
CA VAL A 361 -4.71 13.15 -5.34
C VAL A 361 -3.57 14.14 -5.60
N ILE A 362 -3.89 15.43 -5.70
CA ILE A 362 -3.01 16.47 -6.24
C ILE A 362 -1.68 16.57 -5.47
N PRO A 363 -1.64 16.64 -4.12
CA PRO A 363 -0.37 16.79 -3.40
C PRO A 363 0.61 15.64 -3.63
N CYS A 364 0.12 14.39 -3.69
CA CYS A 364 0.99 13.23 -3.94
C CYS A 364 1.50 13.22 -5.39
N VAL A 365 0.70 13.66 -6.35
CA VAL A 365 1.15 13.86 -7.74
C VAL A 365 2.25 14.91 -7.82
N LEU A 366 2.13 16.03 -7.10
CA LEU A 366 3.17 17.06 -7.06
C LEU A 366 4.50 16.53 -6.49
N VAL A 367 4.44 15.76 -5.39
CA VAL A 367 5.63 15.10 -4.83
C VAL A 367 6.23 14.14 -5.86
N TRP A 368 5.40 13.33 -6.52
CA TRP A 368 5.85 12.41 -7.55
C TRP A 368 6.50 13.12 -8.74
N VAL A 369 5.96 14.24 -9.22
CA VAL A 369 6.55 15.04 -10.32
C VAL A 369 7.92 15.62 -9.93
N VAL A 370 8.05 16.14 -8.72
CA VAL A 370 9.34 16.66 -8.22
C VAL A 370 10.35 15.51 -8.11
N LEU A 371 9.95 14.37 -7.57
CA LEU A 371 10.80 13.20 -7.44
C LEU A 371 11.20 12.61 -8.81
N GLN A 372 10.26 12.53 -9.75
CA GLN A 372 10.49 12.14 -11.15
C GLN A 372 11.54 13.05 -11.79
N THR A 373 11.39 14.36 -11.63
CA THR A 373 12.32 15.35 -12.18
C THR A 373 13.69 15.23 -11.53
N GLN A 374 13.73 15.06 -10.20
CA GLN A 374 14.97 14.86 -9.45
C GLN A 374 15.72 13.62 -9.97
N LEU A 375 15.08 12.47 -10.07
CA LEU A 375 15.73 11.23 -10.53
C LEU A 375 16.20 11.33 -11.99
N LEU A 376 15.46 12.02 -12.87
CA LEU A 376 15.86 12.22 -14.27
C LEU A 376 17.01 13.21 -14.44
N LEU A 377 17.02 14.30 -13.66
CA LEU A 377 17.96 15.41 -13.83
C LEU A 377 19.20 15.32 -12.94
N HIS A 378 19.20 14.50 -11.88
CA HIS A 378 20.34 14.39 -10.98
C HIS A 378 21.57 13.92 -11.77
N ARG A 379 22.53 14.82 -11.97
CA ARG A 379 23.87 14.49 -12.43
C ARG A 379 24.72 14.30 -11.18
N HIS A 380 25.59 13.29 -11.19
CA HIS A 380 26.68 13.21 -10.23
C HIS A 380 27.40 14.55 -10.22
N GLU A 381 27.36 15.26 -9.10
CA GLU A 381 28.41 16.21 -8.77
C GLU A 381 29.65 15.33 -8.53
N ASN A 382 30.42 15.12 -9.60
CA ASN A 382 31.77 14.56 -9.49
C ASN A 382 32.70 15.59 -8.87
#